data_AF-A0A3R7JSQ2-F1
#
_entry.id   AF-A0A3R7JSQ2-F1
#
_cell.length_a   1.000
_cell.length_b   1.000
_cell.length_c   1.000
_cell.angle_alpha   90.00
_cell.angle_beta   90.00
_cell.angle_gamma   90.00
#
_symmetry.space_group_name_H-M   'P 1'
#
loop_
_entity.id
_entity.type
_entity.pdbx_description
1 polymer ?
#
loop_
_entity_poly.entity_id
_entity_poly.type
_entity_poly.pdbx_seq_one_letter_code
_entity_poly.pdbx_strand_id
1 'polypeptide(L)'
;MALVEPAVSPTPGADTPPSAADTSSNTCSESSITPPPPLEIQHPRSPHDFELKLPSPGAPDSMDYKTVTFTVPPPPKILNRRDSRETNRPLFSERQRYTPTADKLVLVMVGLPARGKSFIAKKLWKFLCWKGFKCQVFNVGQLRRAKSAGMQDHTFFDPNNARAKEERELLALESLKQVQRWFAGENGAKGGDVAVFDATNTTKKRRKVLRDTFDAFAAEYKTSVHVVFVESICTSEAVITANIRQKVECSPDYSHMPEEEAMEDLKQRLKNYEAAYEALEDEEDSSYIKLFDMQSKVHAKGIYGHVAKSILPYMMSFHIEHRPIWLVRAGHCTEVRRDFRTLIKDPCIAPRSASLSPLGVGFAYRVGEFVKQRTNVWMENEGITLEDNPTECLTMTSTLPRAVETVSFVSQGKRMQIATLNPLDKGECYGMTMSQMQEQMPEAYAAFEKDPWRTRFPGGESYQDLMLRLEPVLIDIEQHTGPVLVVSHISTLQVLYSYFLGVPIESSPDLEIPFHSGLELVPSQDGWTKTVFNMRA
;
A
#
# COMPACT_ATOMS: atom_id res chain seq x y z
N MET A 1 -7.35 -60.40 3.15
CA MET A 1 -7.06 -61.62 3.93
C MET A 1 -7.41 -61.34 5.38
N ALA A 2 -8.54 -61.88 5.85
CA ALA A 2 -8.75 -62.57 7.13
C ALA A 2 -7.64 -62.39 8.20
N LEU A 3 -7.87 -62.10 9.49
CA LEU A 3 -8.84 -62.59 10.49
C LEU A 3 -8.23 -62.06 11.85
N VAL A 4 -8.90 -61.55 12.90
CA VAL A 4 -9.73 -62.18 13.95
C VAL A 4 -9.96 -61.11 15.05
N GLU A 5 -11.19 -60.88 15.50
CA GLU A 5 -11.51 -60.43 16.88
C GLU A 5 -11.70 -61.66 17.79
N PRO A 6 -11.62 -61.52 19.12
CA PRO A 6 -12.88 -61.69 19.85
C PRO A 6 -13.10 -60.78 21.07
N ALA A 7 -14.39 -60.72 21.41
CA ALA A 7 -15.09 -59.92 22.40
C ALA A 7 -14.88 -60.33 23.88
N VAL A 8 -15.36 -59.49 24.81
CA VAL A 8 -16.50 -59.75 25.74
C VAL A 8 -16.46 -58.79 26.95
N SER A 9 -17.61 -58.14 27.20
CA SER A 9 -18.01 -57.30 28.36
C SER A 9 -18.39 -58.13 29.60
N PRO A 10 -18.53 -57.58 30.84
CA PRO A 10 -19.77 -56.88 31.22
C PRO A 10 -19.64 -55.73 32.26
N THR A 11 -20.57 -54.76 32.17
CA THR A 11 -21.05 -53.81 33.22
C THR A 11 -21.82 -54.55 34.34
N PRO A 12 -22.08 -54.02 35.57
CA PRO A 12 -22.79 -52.74 35.82
C PRO A 12 -22.49 -51.98 37.14
N GLY A 13 -23.10 -50.81 37.31
CA GLY A 13 -23.29 -50.20 38.64
C GLY A 13 -23.30 -48.68 38.64
N ALA A 14 -24.48 -48.09 38.47
CA ALA A 14 -24.77 -46.71 38.85
C ALA A 14 -24.95 -46.63 40.36
N ASP A 15 -24.51 -45.53 40.99
CA ASP A 15 -25.25 -44.89 42.08
C ASP A 15 -24.64 -43.51 42.39
N THR A 16 -25.53 -42.51 42.42
CA THR A 16 -25.30 -41.13 42.87
C THR A 16 -25.63 -41.02 44.35
N PRO A 17 -25.08 -40.01 45.05
CA PRO A 17 -25.93 -39.28 46.00
C PRO A 17 -25.78 -37.75 45.92
N PRO A 18 -26.73 -36.98 46.50
CA PRO A 18 -26.93 -35.56 46.20
C PRO A 18 -26.56 -34.58 47.35
N SER A 19 -26.45 -33.29 46.95
CA SER A 19 -26.95 -32.07 47.62
C SER A 19 -26.54 -31.69 49.05
N ALA A 20 -25.95 -30.49 49.17
CA ALA A 20 -26.22 -29.46 50.19
C ALA A 20 -25.94 -28.07 49.56
N ALA A 21 -26.94 -27.22 49.32
CA ALA A 21 -27.57 -26.26 50.23
C ALA A 21 -26.65 -25.06 50.55
N ASP A 22 -27.04 -23.87 50.06
CA ASP A 22 -27.09 -22.68 50.91
C ASP A 22 -27.98 -21.57 50.31
N THR A 23 -28.81 -21.03 51.20
CA THR A 23 -29.87 -20.04 51.02
C THR A 23 -29.53 -18.78 51.83
N SER A 24 -29.76 -17.60 51.25
CA SER A 24 -30.31 -16.39 51.92
C SER A 24 -30.38 -15.27 50.86
N SER A 25 -31.54 -14.88 50.33
CA SER A 25 -32.69 -14.13 50.88
C SER A 25 -32.34 -12.78 51.51
N ASN A 26 -32.68 -11.70 50.82
CA ASN A 26 -33.31 -10.51 51.41
C ASN A 26 -34.09 -9.72 50.34
N THR A 27 -35.32 -9.38 50.69
CA THR A 27 -36.41 -8.80 49.89
C THR A 27 -36.74 -7.37 50.32
N CYS A 28 -37.64 -6.75 49.53
CA CYS A 28 -38.52 -5.59 49.81
C CYS A 28 -37.91 -4.18 49.72
N SER A 29 -38.60 -3.14 49.23
CA SER A 29 -39.96 -2.96 48.69
C SER A 29 -40.13 -1.53 48.13
N GLU A 30 -41.16 -1.35 47.29
CA GLU A 30 -41.66 -0.11 46.69
C GLU A 30 -42.10 0.98 47.69
N SER A 31 -42.09 2.26 47.25
CA SER A 31 -43.29 3.13 47.28
C SER A 31 -43.02 4.56 46.76
N SER A 32 -43.93 4.99 45.90
CA SER A 32 -44.16 6.35 45.38
C SER A 32 -45.05 7.17 46.33
N ILE A 33 -44.88 8.51 46.41
CA ILE A 33 -45.95 9.51 46.69
C ILE A 33 -45.51 10.91 46.16
N THR A 34 -46.51 11.65 45.68
CA THR A 34 -46.61 12.92 44.94
C THR A 34 -46.35 14.23 45.73
N PRO A 35 -46.23 15.41 45.06
CA PRO A 35 -45.91 16.72 45.66
C PRO A 35 -47.14 17.63 45.92
N PRO A 36 -47.00 18.76 46.67
CA PRO A 36 -48.08 19.71 46.95
C PRO A 36 -48.17 20.88 45.90
N PRO A 37 -49.27 21.68 45.91
CA PRO A 37 -49.71 22.55 44.81
C PRO A 37 -49.38 24.07 45.02
N PRO A 38 -49.78 24.99 44.10
CA PRO A 38 -49.00 26.17 43.70
C PRO A 38 -49.50 27.51 44.28
N LEU A 39 -48.73 28.59 44.01
CA LEU A 39 -49.17 29.97 44.19
C LEU A 39 -48.96 30.78 42.89
N GLU A 40 -50.07 31.21 42.29
CA GLU A 40 -50.16 32.34 41.35
C GLU A 40 -50.14 33.67 42.12
N ILE A 41 -49.77 34.78 41.44
CA ILE A 41 -50.54 36.05 41.39
C ILE A 41 -49.87 37.06 40.41
N GLN A 42 -50.58 37.28 39.28
CA GLN A 42 -51.04 38.53 38.62
C GLN A 42 -50.10 39.60 37.98
N HIS A 43 -50.48 39.94 36.73
CA HIS A 43 -50.14 41.01 35.75
C HIS A 43 -50.47 42.48 36.22
N PRO A 44 -50.39 43.62 35.43
CA PRO A 44 -50.25 43.81 33.95
C PRO A 44 -49.51 45.10 33.39
N ARG A 45 -49.53 45.24 32.04
CA ARG A 45 -49.44 46.42 31.11
C ARG A 45 -48.11 46.63 30.36
N SER A 46 -48.00 47.03 29.07
CA SER A 46 -48.72 46.99 27.77
C SER A 46 -47.83 47.76 26.73
N PRO A 47 -48.21 47.97 25.45
CA PRO A 47 -47.87 47.19 24.26
C PRO A 47 -47.06 47.96 23.18
N HIS A 48 -46.51 47.26 22.18
CA HIS A 48 -46.17 47.67 20.81
C HIS A 48 -45.37 46.49 20.21
N ASP A 49 -45.54 45.97 18.99
CA ASP A 49 -46.47 46.18 17.89
C ASP A 49 -46.15 45.06 16.86
N PHE A 50 -47.11 44.70 16.02
CA PHE A 50 -47.04 43.91 14.77
C PHE A 50 -46.97 42.36 14.72
N GLU A 51 -48.09 41.86 14.16
CA GLU A 51 -48.25 40.85 13.10
C GLU A 51 -48.23 39.33 13.40
N LEU A 52 -49.44 38.77 13.26
CA LEU A 52 -49.82 37.36 13.26
C LEU A 52 -49.29 36.62 12.02
N LYS A 53 -48.61 35.49 12.25
CA LYS A 53 -48.60 34.34 11.33
C LYS A 53 -49.30 33.16 12.01
N LEU A 54 -50.19 32.49 11.28
CA LEU A 54 -50.82 31.21 11.62
C LEU A 54 -50.63 30.23 10.44
N PRO A 55 -50.69 28.91 10.64
CA PRO A 55 -49.48 28.08 10.72
C PRO A 55 -49.48 26.90 9.73
N SER A 56 -48.39 26.12 9.72
CA SER A 56 -48.39 24.73 9.24
C SER A 56 -47.69 23.81 10.25
N PRO A 57 -48.14 22.57 10.42
CA PRO A 57 -48.08 21.84 11.68
C PRO A 57 -46.88 20.90 11.81
N GLY A 58 -46.29 20.89 13.01
CA GLY A 58 -45.90 19.68 13.76
C GLY A 58 -44.78 18.79 13.20
N ALA A 59 -43.58 18.93 13.76
CA ALA A 59 -42.63 17.83 13.95
C ALA A 59 -41.89 18.03 15.29
N PRO A 60 -41.53 16.95 16.00
CA PRO A 60 -41.55 16.87 17.46
C PRO A 60 -40.39 17.58 18.15
N ASP A 61 -40.73 18.17 19.30
CA ASP A 61 -39.84 18.87 20.22
C ASP A 61 -38.77 17.95 20.84
N SER A 62 -37.60 18.58 20.99
CA SER A 62 -36.47 18.28 21.89
C SER A 62 -35.66 16.98 21.66
N MET A 63 -34.66 17.07 20.78
CA MET A 63 -33.30 16.71 21.20
C MET A 63 -32.53 18.02 21.39
N ASP A 64 -32.30 18.40 22.65
CA ASP A 64 -31.41 19.50 23.03
C ASP A 64 -29.97 19.15 22.67
N TYR A 65 -29.57 19.37 21.42
CA TYR A 65 -28.16 19.47 21.08
C TYR A 65 -27.66 20.77 21.69
N LYS A 66 -27.08 20.71 22.90
CA LYS A 66 -26.29 21.82 23.45
C LYS A 66 -25.12 22.08 22.48
N THR A 67 -25.34 23.01 21.56
CA THR A 67 -24.34 23.43 20.60
C THR A 67 -23.32 24.26 21.37
N VAL A 68 -22.24 23.62 21.79
CA VAL A 68 -21.09 24.30 22.37
C VAL A 68 -20.39 25.05 21.24
N THR A 69 -20.73 26.31 21.09
CA THR A 69 -20.11 27.18 20.08
C THR A 69 -18.86 27.79 20.69
N PHE A 70 -17.68 27.36 20.24
CA PHE A 70 -16.44 28.04 20.59
C PHE A 70 -16.40 29.37 19.83
N THR A 71 -16.63 30.49 20.51
CA THR A 71 -16.34 31.82 19.95
C THR A 71 -14.84 32.03 19.92
N VAL A 72 -14.22 31.71 18.79
CA VAL A 72 -12.87 32.18 18.47
C VAL A 72 -12.95 33.72 18.40
N PRO A 73 -12.11 34.48 19.12
CA PRO A 73 -12.13 35.93 19.04
C PRO A 73 -11.96 36.37 17.58
N PRO A 74 -12.72 37.38 17.12
CA PRO A 74 -12.65 37.82 15.74
C PRO A 74 -11.21 38.23 15.42
N PRO A 75 -10.65 37.80 14.28
CA PRO A 75 -9.31 38.20 13.88
C PRO A 75 -9.23 39.74 13.82
N PRO A 76 -8.12 40.35 14.25
CA PRO A 76 -7.98 41.81 14.24
C PRO A 76 -8.18 42.35 12.82
N LYS A 77 -9.03 43.39 12.73
CA LYS A 77 -9.41 44.19 11.53
C LYS A 77 -9.45 43.41 10.21
N ILE A 78 -10.68 43.11 9.79
CA ILE A 78 -11.13 42.67 8.44
C ILE A 78 -10.05 42.89 7.38
N LEU A 79 -9.20 41.88 7.17
CA LEU A 79 -8.58 41.66 5.87
C LEU A 79 -9.75 41.54 4.90
N ASN A 80 -9.83 42.43 3.91
CA ASN A 80 -10.86 42.38 2.89
C ASN A 80 -10.76 41.02 2.19
N ARG A 81 -11.57 40.05 2.64
CA ARG A 81 -11.46 38.64 2.22
C ARG A 81 -11.67 38.50 0.71
N ARG A 82 -12.42 39.42 0.09
CA ARG A 82 -12.61 39.47 -1.36
C ARG A 82 -11.32 39.88 -2.07
N ASP A 83 -10.69 40.98 -1.67
CA ASP A 83 -9.43 41.44 -2.27
C ASP A 83 -8.31 40.40 -2.10
N SER A 84 -8.23 39.74 -0.93
CA SER A 84 -7.30 38.63 -0.70
C SER A 84 -7.63 37.39 -1.54
N ARG A 85 -8.90 37.09 -1.79
CA ARG A 85 -9.30 35.95 -2.63
C ARG A 85 -9.08 36.23 -4.11
N GLU A 86 -9.29 37.46 -4.55
CA GLU A 86 -9.06 37.88 -5.94
C GLU A 86 -7.57 37.91 -6.27
N THR A 87 -6.74 38.47 -5.38
CA THR A 87 -5.27 38.45 -5.54
C THR A 87 -4.70 37.03 -5.55
N ASN A 88 -5.26 36.12 -4.74
CA ASN A 88 -4.84 34.72 -4.69
C ASN A 88 -5.63 33.78 -5.62
N ARG A 89 -6.55 34.30 -6.44
CA ARG A 89 -7.40 33.49 -7.32
C ARG A 89 -6.59 32.59 -8.26
N PRO A 90 -5.47 33.04 -8.86
CA PRO A 90 -4.62 32.18 -9.68
C PRO A 90 -4.05 31.00 -8.88
N LEU A 91 -3.52 31.25 -7.67
CA LEU A 91 -2.98 30.22 -6.78
C LEU A 91 -4.05 29.20 -6.35
N PHE A 92 -5.26 29.66 -6.05
CA PHE A 92 -6.36 28.77 -5.72
C PHE A 92 -6.84 27.94 -6.91
N SER A 93 -6.86 28.51 -8.12
CA SER A 93 -7.20 27.76 -9.33
C SER A 93 -6.16 26.70 -9.67
N GLU A 94 -4.87 26.97 -9.51
CA GLU A 94 -3.83 25.95 -9.66
C GLU A 94 -3.99 24.84 -8.62
N ARG A 95 -4.18 25.20 -7.35
CA ARG A 95 -4.42 24.21 -6.30
C ARG A 95 -5.66 23.37 -6.59
N GLN A 96 -6.75 23.98 -7.05
CA GLN A 96 -7.96 23.26 -7.45
C GLN A 96 -7.75 22.36 -8.69
N ARG A 97 -6.84 22.72 -9.60
CA ARG A 97 -6.51 21.89 -10.78
C ARG A 97 -5.81 20.58 -10.38
N TYR A 98 -4.93 20.63 -9.38
CA TYR A 98 -4.08 19.49 -9.01
C TYR A 98 -4.54 18.72 -7.75
N THR A 99 -5.48 19.27 -6.97
CA THR A 99 -5.96 18.63 -5.72
C THR A 99 -6.91 17.44 -5.94
N PRO A 100 -7.87 17.46 -6.90
CA PRO A 100 -8.70 16.30 -7.19
C PRO A 100 -7.85 15.12 -7.69
N THR A 101 -8.27 13.90 -7.39
CA THR A 101 -7.75 12.73 -8.09
C THR A 101 -8.22 12.80 -9.53
N ALA A 102 -7.31 13.16 -10.45
CA ALA A 102 -7.57 13.03 -11.86
C ALA A 102 -8.00 11.58 -12.17
N ASP A 103 -8.89 11.42 -13.15
CA ASP A 103 -9.40 10.11 -13.57
C ASP A 103 -8.27 9.20 -14.07
N LYS A 104 -7.24 9.82 -14.68
CA LYS A 104 -6.06 9.18 -15.23
C LYS A 104 -4.79 9.86 -14.71
N LEU A 105 -3.76 9.07 -14.42
CA LEU A 105 -2.43 9.56 -14.08
C LEU A 105 -1.40 9.06 -15.09
N VAL A 106 -0.51 9.94 -15.55
CA VAL A 106 0.65 9.58 -16.37
C VAL A 106 1.92 9.95 -15.63
N LEU A 107 2.76 8.96 -15.32
CA LEU A 107 4.09 9.13 -14.77
C LEU A 107 5.11 9.04 -15.91
N VAL A 108 5.65 10.18 -16.33
CA VAL A 108 6.61 10.25 -17.44
C VAL A 108 8.02 10.19 -16.89
N MET A 109 8.75 9.11 -17.15
CA MET A 109 10.13 8.97 -16.69
C MET A 109 11.05 9.93 -17.47
N VAL A 110 11.96 10.60 -16.76
CA VAL A 110 12.94 11.52 -17.33
C VAL A 110 14.33 11.16 -16.79
N GLY A 111 15.36 11.27 -17.63
CA GLY A 111 16.75 11.16 -17.21
C GLY A 111 17.61 10.30 -18.13
N LEU A 112 18.93 10.40 -17.92
CA LEU A 112 19.93 9.71 -18.73
C LEU A 112 19.82 8.17 -18.62
N PRO A 113 20.31 7.41 -19.62
CA PRO A 113 20.46 5.96 -19.50
C PRO A 113 21.23 5.55 -18.22
N ALA A 114 20.98 4.34 -17.69
CA ALA A 114 21.66 3.80 -16.51
C ALA A 114 21.51 4.62 -15.20
N ARG A 115 20.52 5.51 -15.11
CA ARG A 115 20.18 6.25 -13.87
C ARG A 115 18.97 5.68 -13.12
N GLY A 116 18.68 4.39 -13.25
CA GLY A 116 17.63 3.71 -12.46
C GLY A 116 16.15 4.02 -12.82
N LYS A 117 15.87 4.66 -13.96
CA LYS A 117 14.48 4.94 -14.41
C LYS A 117 13.60 3.68 -14.45
N SER A 118 14.07 2.61 -15.07
CA SER A 118 13.28 1.37 -15.18
C SER A 118 13.08 0.68 -13.83
N PHE A 119 14.01 0.85 -12.88
CA PHE A 119 13.84 0.41 -11.49
C PHE A 119 12.69 1.19 -10.81
N ILE A 120 12.73 2.52 -10.87
CA ILE A 120 11.66 3.39 -10.36
C ILE A 120 10.31 3.05 -11.01
N ALA A 121 10.28 2.91 -12.34
CA ALA A 121 9.08 2.58 -13.09
C ALA A 121 8.46 1.24 -12.66
N LYS A 122 9.29 0.19 -12.50
CA LYS A 122 8.85 -1.13 -12.01
C LYS A 122 8.32 -1.06 -10.57
N LYS A 123 9.02 -0.38 -9.65
CA LYS A 123 8.57 -0.22 -8.26
C LYS A 123 7.24 0.54 -8.17
N LEU A 124 7.09 1.64 -8.92
CA LEU A 124 5.85 2.41 -8.99
C LEU A 124 4.71 1.59 -9.55
N TRP A 125 4.94 0.88 -10.66
CA TRP A 125 3.94 -0.02 -11.26
C TRP A 125 3.46 -1.07 -10.26
N LYS A 126 4.39 -1.74 -9.58
CA LYS A 126 4.06 -2.78 -8.58
C LYS A 126 3.20 -2.23 -7.44
N PHE A 127 3.60 -1.09 -6.89
CA PHE A 127 2.85 -0.43 -5.81
C PHE A 127 1.46 0.03 -6.25
N LEU A 128 1.33 0.63 -7.43
CA LEU A 128 0.05 1.09 -7.94
C LEU A 128 -0.90 -0.08 -8.26
N CYS A 129 -0.39 -1.16 -8.85
CA CYS A 129 -1.15 -2.41 -9.01
C CYS A 129 -1.58 -2.99 -7.67
N TRP A 130 -0.69 -3.04 -6.68
CA TRP A 130 -0.99 -3.49 -5.33
C TRP A 130 -2.06 -2.63 -4.65
N LYS A 131 -2.08 -1.32 -4.93
CA LYS A 131 -3.14 -0.40 -4.49
C LYS A 131 -4.48 -0.59 -5.21
N GLY A 132 -4.56 -1.52 -6.18
CA GLY A 132 -5.77 -1.81 -6.95
C GLY A 132 -5.99 -0.89 -8.16
N PHE A 133 -4.98 -0.11 -8.58
CA PHE A 133 -5.07 0.65 -9.82
C PHE A 133 -4.73 -0.25 -11.01
N LYS A 134 -5.47 -0.10 -12.12
CA LYS A 134 -5.03 -0.66 -13.41
C LYS A 134 -3.83 0.14 -13.89
N CYS A 135 -2.62 -0.34 -13.65
CA CYS A 135 -1.36 0.34 -13.99
C CYS A 135 -0.58 -0.45 -15.06
N GLN A 136 0.02 0.26 -16.02
CA GLN A 136 0.88 -0.35 -17.04
C GLN A 136 2.12 0.50 -17.33
N VAL A 137 3.26 -0.18 -17.56
CA VAL A 137 4.51 0.46 -18.02
C VAL A 137 4.58 0.39 -19.55
N PHE A 138 4.82 1.54 -20.18
CA PHE A 138 5.00 1.68 -21.62
C PHE A 138 6.48 2.02 -21.88
N ASN A 139 7.29 1.00 -22.19
CA ASN A 139 8.72 1.16 -22.41
C ASN A 139 9.04 1.36 -23.89
N VAL A 140 9.45 2.58 -24.26
CA VAL A 140 9.75 2.94 -25.65
C VAL A 140 10.94 2.13 -26.19
N GLY A 141 11.90 1.76 -25.34
CA GLY A 141 13.04 0.93 -25.71
C GLY A 141 12.65 -0.51 -26.08
N GLN A 142 11.66 -1.09 -25.41
CA GLN A 142 11.10 -2.39 -25.77
C GLN A 142 10.38 -2.33 -27.12
N LEU A 143 9.56 -1.30 -27.35
CA LEU A 143 8.88 -1.12 -28.63
C LEU A 143 9.87 -0.94 -29.78
N ARG A 144 10.92 -0.13 -29.57
CA ARG A 144 12.02 0.05 -30.50
C ARG A 144 12.67 -1.29 -30.86
N ARG A 145 13.06 -2.10 -29.87
CA ARG A 145 13.65 -3.43 -30.11
C ARG A 145 12.72 -4.37 -30.87
N ALA A 146 11.41 -4.31 -30.61
CA ALA A 146 10.44 -5.17 -31.29
C ALA A 146 10.22 -4.78 -32.77
N LYS A 147 10.51 -3.53 -33.15
CA LYS A 147 10.23 -2.99 -34.49
C LYS A 147 11.46 -2.77 -35.37
N SER A 148 12.62 -2.55 -34.77
CA SER A 148 13.84 -2.29 -35.52
C SER A 148 14.44 -3.61 -36.03
N ALA A 149 14.69 -3.69 -37.32
CA ALA A 149 15.22 -4.88 -38.00
C ALA A 149 16.76 -4.97 -38.03
N GLY A 150 17.49 -4.07 -37.34
CA GLY A 150 18.95 -3.97 -37.41
C GLY A 150 19.61 -3.59 -36.08
N MET A 151 20.95 -3.69 -36.03
CA MET A 151 21.77 -3.34 -34.87
C MET A 151 21.60 -1.85 -34.51
N GLN A 152 21.45 -1.56 -33.21
CA GLN A 152 21.26 -0.20 -32.70
C GLN A 152 22.40 0.20 -31.77
N ASP A 153 23.54 0.48 -32.37
CA ASP A 153 24.73 1.00 -31.69
C ASP A 153 24.55 2.48 -31.26
N HIS A 154 25.59 3.05 -30.65
CA HIS A 154 25.63 4.44 -30.21
C HIS A 154 25.34 5.46 -31.32
N THR A 155 25.61 5.16 -32.61
CA THR A 155 25.38 6.07 -33.74
C THR A 155 23.90 6.31 -34.00
N PHE A 156 23.05 5.34 -33.67
CA PHE A 156 21.60 5.49 -33.68
C PHE A 156 21.12 6.52 -32.63
N PHE A 157 21.90 6.74 -31.57
CA PHE A 157 21.56 7.68 -30.50
C PHE A 157 22.23 9.05 -30.63
N ASP A 158 23.10 9.24 -31.62
CA ASP A 158 23.74 10.52 -31.91
C ASP A 158 22.69 11.63 -32.13
N PRO A 159 22.76 12.77 -31.41
CA PRO A 159 21.84 13.89 -31.60
C PRO A 159 21.89 14.51 -33.01
N ASN A 160 23.02 14.38 -33.72
CA ASN A 160 23.22 14.90 -35.07
C ASN A 160 22.71 13.97 -36.17
N ASN A 161 22.37 12.72 -35.83
CA ASN A 161 21.78 11.77 -36.78
C ASN A 161 20.28 12.05 -36.96
N ALA A 162 19.94 12.89 -37.94
CA ALA A 162 18.58 13.33 -38.21
C ALA A 162 17.60 12.17 -38.47
N ARG A 163 18.03 11.16 -39.25
CA ARG A 163 17.21 9.99 -39.57
C ARG A 163 16.90 9.16 -38.32
N ALA A 164 17.91 8.85 -37.51
CA ALA A 164 17.70 8.07 -36.29
C ALA A 164 16.91 8.86 -35.23
N LYS A 165 17.04 10.19 -35.19
CA LYS A 165 16.21 11.06 -34.37
C LYS A 165 14.73 10.99 -34.78
N GLU A 166 14.44 11.07 -36.08
CA GLU A 166 13.08 10.93 -36.60
C GLU A 166 12.48 9.55 -36.30
N GLU A 167 13.24 8.47 -36.46
CA GLU A 167 12.80 7.12 -36.10
C GLU A 167 12.46 7.00 -34.59
N ARG A 168 13.31 7.58 -33.72
CA ARG A 168 13.04 7.64 -32.27
C ARG A 168 11.81 8.50 -31.90
N GLU A 169 11.52 9.54 -32.67
CA GLU A 169 10.28 10.33 -32.50
C GLU A 169 9.06 9.51 -32.89
N LEU A 170 9.08 8.84 -34.05
CA LEU A 170 7.97 7.99 -34.50
C LEU A 170 7.63 6.87 -33.51
N LEU A 171 8.64 6.19 -32.98
CA LEU A 171 8.46 5.16 -31.97
C LEU A 171 7.83 5.69 -30.68
N ALA A 172 8.24 6.88 -30.24
CA ALA A 172 7.67 7.50 -29.05
C ALA A 172 6.22 7.95 -29.26
N LEU A 173 5.89 8.50 -30.43
CA LEU A 173 4.51 8.84 -30.81
C LEU A 173 3.63 7.58 -30.86
N GLU A 174 4.18 6.46 -31.33
CA GLU A 174 3.46 5.19 -31.33
C GLU A 174 3.23 4.65 -29.92
N SER A 175 4.24 4.67 -29.05
CA SER A 175 4.06 4.31 -27.64
C SER A 175 3.01 5.20 -26.96
N LEU A 176 2.99 6.49 -27.29
CA LEU A 176 1.98 7.41 -26.76
C LEU A 176 0.57 7.06 -27.26
N LYS A 177 0.40 6.67 -28.53
CA LYS A 177 -0.90 6.17 -29.04
C LYS A 177 -1.34 4.90 -28.31
N GLN A 178 -0.40 4.03 -27.93
CA GLN A 178 -0.72 2.85 -27.12
C GLN A 178 -1.26 3.25 -25.73
N VAL A 179 -0.67 4.27 -25.08
CA VAL A 179 -1.18 4.81 -23.81
C VAL A 179 -2.61 5.33 -23.97
N GLN A 180 -2.87 6.14 -24.99
CA GLN A 180 -4.21 6.72 -25.24
C GLN A 180 -5.26 5.63 -25.46
N ARG A 181 -4.97 4.62 -26.29
CA ARG A 181 -5.87 3.47 -26.51
C ARG A 181 -6.15 2.72 -25.22
N TRP A 182 -5.11 2.46 -24.43
CA TRP A 182 -5.25 1.75 -23.16
C TRP A 182 -6.09 2.53 -22.13
N PHE A 183 -5.97 3.85 -22.08
CA PHE A 183 -6.82 4.69 -21.25
C PHE A 183 -8.27 4.77 -21.73
N ALA A 184 -8.48 4.84 -23.05
CA ALA A 184 -9.82 4.84 -23.65
C ALA A 184 -10.57 3.54 -23.33
N GLY A 185 -9.84 2.42 -23.22
CA GLY A 185 -10.44 1.10 -23.05
C GLY A 185 -11.03 0.58 -24.35
N GLU A 186 -11.56 -0.64 -24.30
CA GLU A 186 -12.12 -1.34 -25.46
C GLU A 186 -13.54 -1.82 -25.15
N ASN A 187 -14.43 -1.82 -26.16
CA ASN A 187 -15.78 -2.41 -26.09
C ASN A 187 -16.63 -1.96 -24.89
N GLY A 188 -16.51 -0.69 -24.49
CA GLY A 188 -17.25 -0.11 -23.36
C GLY A 188 -16.71 -0.45 -21.98
N ALA A 189 -15.59 -1.20 -21.88
CA ALA A 189 -14.91 -1.44 -20.62
C ALA A 189 -14.09 -0.24 -20.17
N LYS A 190 -14.03 0.00 -18.85
CA LYS A 190 -13.15 1.02 -18.26
C LYS A 190 -11.68 0.69 -18.58
N GLY A 191 -11.01 1.59 -19.30
CA GLY A 191 -9.56 1.53 -19.57
C GLY A 191 -8.68 1.68 -18.33
N GLY A 192 -7.37 1.77 -18.54
CA GLY A 192 -6.36 1.87 -17.49
C GLY A 192 -6.48 3.11 -16.60
N ASP A 193 -5.97 3.07 -15.37
CA ASP A 193 -5.99 4.19 -14.43
C ASP A 193 -4.65 4.96 -14.42
N VAL A 194 -3.51 4.25 -14.50
CA VAL A 194 -2.17 4.86 -14.42
C VAL A 194 -1.20 4.34 -15.48
N ALA A 195 -0.63 5.23 -16.29
CA ALA A 195 0.41 4.87 -17.27
C ALA A 195 1.79 5.33 -16.78
N VAL A 196 2.77 4.43 -16.76
CA VAL A 196 4.18 4.79 -16.55
C VAL A 196 4.88 4.80 -17.90
N PHE A 197 5.21 5.98 -18.41
CA PHE A 197 5.84 6.15 -19.72
C PHE A 197 7.37 6.15 -19.57
N ASP A 198 8.00 4.98 -19.79
CA ASP A 198 9.43 4.76 -19.58
C ASP A 198 10.24 5.04 -20.85
N ALA A 199 10.84 6.23 -20.90
CA ALA A 199 11.81 6.66 -21.89
C ALA A 199 12.81 7.66 -21.26
N THR A 200 13.76 8.17 -22.06
CA THR A 200 14.72 9.17 -21.56
C THR A 200 14.08 10.55 -21.39
N ASN A 201 13.22 10.98 -22.33
CA ASN A 201 12.47 12.24 -22.29
C ASN A 201 13.33 13.46 -21.87
N THR A 202 14.59 13.48 -22.31
CA THR A 202 15.63 14.39 -21.83
C THR A 202 15.54 15.81 -22.40
N THR A 203 14.63 16.10 -23.33
CA THR A 203 14.51 17.43 -23.95
C THR A 203 13.20 18.12 -23.59
N LYS A 204 13.25 19.45 -23.37
CA LYS A 204 12.09 20.32 -23.12
C LYS A 204 11.06 20.21 -24.23
N LYS A 205 11.51 20.17 -25.49
CA LYS A 205 10.64 20.01 -26.66
C LYS A 205 9.82 18.71 -26.58
N ARG A 206 10.46 17.59 -26.22
CA ARG A 206 9.76 16.30 -26.12
C ARG A 206 8.74 16.32 -24.98
N ARG A 207 9.11 16.85 -23.81
CA ARG A 207 8.21 16.94 -22.65
C ARG A 207 6.98 17.79 -22.95
N LYS A 208 7.16 18.92 -23.65
CA LYS A 208 6.05 19.75 -24.14
C LYS A 208 5.10 18.97 -25.05
N VAL A 209 5.63 18.24 -26.05
CA VAL A 209 4.79 17.41 -26.95
C VAL A 209 3.98 16.37 -26.17
N LEU A 210 4.61 15.69 -25.19
CA LEU A 210 3.90 14.72 -24.36
C LEU A 210 2.74 15.35 -23.60
N ARG A 211 2.98 16.48 -22.91
CA ARG A 211 1.95 17.21 -22.17
C ARG A 211 0.81 17.65 -23.07
N ASP A 212 1.13 18.37 -24.15
CA ASP A 212 0.13 18.90 -25.10
C ASP A 212 -0.73 17.76 -25.68
N THR A 213 -0.15 16.57 -25.88
CA THR A 213 -0.88 15.41 -26.39
C THR A 213 -1.81 14.78 -25.35
N PHE A 214 -1.41 14.71 -24.08
CA PHE A 214 -2.29 14.23 -23.01
C PHE A 214 -3.40 15.23 -22.68
N ASP A 215 -3.13 16.54 -22.80
CA ASP A 215 -4.15 17.58 -22.70
C ASP A 215 -5.19 17.48 -23.82
N ALA A 216 -4.75 17.23 -25.06
CA ALA A 216 -5.64 16.98 -26.19
C ALA A 216 -6.51 15.73 -25.97
N PHE A 217 -5.92 14.64 -25.46
CA PHE A 217 -6.66 13.43 -25.09
C PHE A 217 -7.69 13.70 -23.99
N ALA A 218 -7.31 14.42 -22.94
CA ALA A 218 -8.20 14.80 -21.85
C ALA A 218 -9.43 15.56 -22.36
N ALA A 219 -9.23 16.51 -23.28
CA ALA A 219 -10.29 17.27 -23.93
C ALA A 219 -11.19 16.41 -24.82
N GLU A 220 -10.60 15.54 -25.66
CA GLU A 220 -11.33 14.65 -26.57
C GLU A 220 -12.24 13.67 -25.82
N TYR A 221 -11.71 13.03 -24.78
CA TYR A 221 -12.42 12.01 -24.02
C TYR A 221 -13.19 12.58 -22.82
N LYS A 222 -13.22 13.91 -22.64
CA LYS A 222 -13.86 14.61 -21.51
C LYS A 222 -13.48 14.00 -20.16
N THR A 223 -12.19 13.68 -19.99
CA THR A 223 -11.63 13.06 -18.79
C THR A 223 -10.49 13.91 -18.24
N SER A 224 -10.21 13.79 -16.96
CA SER A 224 -9.07 14.48 -16.35
C SER A 224 -7.81 13.61 -16.40
N VAL A 225 -6.73 14.15 -16.96
CA VAL A 225 -5.41 13.50 -17.00
C VAL A 225 -4.42 14.35 -16.22
N HIS A 226 -3.78 13.77 -15.21
CA HIS A 226 -2.67 14.40 -14.51
C HIS A 226 -1.35 13.83 -15.03
N VAL A 227 -0.51 14.68 -15.62
CA VAL A 227 0.83 14.31 -16.09
C VAL A 227 1.87 14.75 -15.07
N VAL A 228 2.63 13.81 -14.55
CA VAL A 228 3.74 14.07 -13.61
C VAL A 228 5.03 13.53 -14.21
N PHE A 229 6.02 14.41 -14.38
CA PHE A 229 7.35 14.00 -14.81
C PHE A 229 8.16 13.52 -13.62
N VAL A 230 8.78 12.34 -13.74
CA VAL A 230 9.63 11.75 -12.71
C VAL A 230 11.06 11.68 -13.22
N GLU A 231 11.89 12.62 -12.79
CA GLU A 231 13.28 12.72 -13.20
C GLU A 231 14.19 12.00 -12.21
N SER A 232 14.95 11.03 -12.72
CA SER A 232 15.96 10.33 -11.93
C SER A 232 17.35 10.89 -12.23
N ILE A 233 17.93 11.53 -11.22
CA ILE A 233 19.27 12.13 -11.27
C ILE A 233 20.15 11.32 -10.34
N CYS A 234 21.15 10.64 -10.89
CA CYS A 234 22.14 9.92 -10.09
C CYS A 234 23.51 10.49 -10.43
N THR A 235 24.26 10.93 -9.44
CA THR A 235 25.61 11.49 -9.57
C THR A 235 26.69 10.53 -9.07
N SER A 236 26.32 9.50 -8.29
CA SER A 236 27.25 8.47 -7.80
C SER A 236 27.85 7.62 -8.91
N GLU A 237 29.15 7.77 -9.16
CA GLU A 237 29.92 6.99 -10.15
C GLU A 237 29.85 5.48 -9.91
N ALA A 238 29.86 5.06 -8.64
CA ALA A 238 29.76 3.64 -8.28
C ALA A 238 28.42 3.05 -8.72
N VAL A 239 27.31 3.75 -8.44
CA VAL A 239 25.96 3.32 -8.83
C VAL A 239 25.79 3.34 -10.35
N ILE A 240 26.30 4.38 -11.01
CA ILE A 240 26.27 4.47 -12.48
C ILE A 240 27.04 3.30 -13.09
N THR A 241 28.24 3.02 -12.61
CA THR A 241 29.08 1.92 -13.11
C THR A 241 28.39 0.57 -12.93
N ALA A 242 27.80 0.31 -11.76
CA ALA A 242 27.02 -0.90 -11.49
C ALA A 242 25.83 -1.03 -12.44
N ASN A 243 25.06 0.05 -12.63
CA ASN A 243 23.92 0.07 -13.56
C ASN A 243 24.33 -0.12 -15.03
N ILE A 244 25.50 0.39 -15.43
CA ILE A 244 26.03 0.21 -16.79
C ILE A 244 26.39 -1.27 -16.99
N ARG A 245 27.16 -1.88 -16.08
CA ARG A 245 27.52 -3.30 -16.15
C ARG A 245 26.28 -4.18 -16.23
N GLN A 246 25.34 -3.99 -15.31
CA GLN A 246 24.07 -4.71 -15.30
C GLN A 246 23.32 -4.55 -16.63
N LYS A 247 23.33 -3.35 -17.21
CA LYS A 247 22.65 -3.10 -18.48
C LYS A 247 23.34 -3.80 -19.65
N VAL A 248 24.67 -3.89 -19.64
CA VAL A 248 25.41 -4.64 -20.66
C VAL A 248 25.11 -6.13 -20.55
N GLU A 249 25.14 -6.68 -19.34
CA GLU A 249 24.89 -8.10 -19.08
C GLU A 249 23.45 -8.53 -19.41
N CYS A 250 22.45 -7.73 -19.03
CA CYS A 250 21.04 -8.14 -19.10
C CYS A 250 20.28 -7.58 -20.30
N SER A 251 20.81 -6.59 -21.03
CA SER A 251 20.03 -5.97 -22.11
C SER A 251 20.16 -6.74 -23.43
N PRO A 252 19.03 -7.00 -24.11
CA PRO A 252 19.06 -7.53 -25.48
C PRO A 252 19.76 -6.61 -26.49
N ASP A 253 19.95 -5.32 -26.16
CA ASP A 253 20.70 -4.37 -27.00
C ASP A 253 22.18 -4.82 -27.18
N TYR A 254 22.74 -5.60 -26.24
CA TYR A 254 24.16 -5.93 -26.18
C TYR A 254 24.46 -7.44 -26.25
N SER A 255 23.43 -8.29 -26.37
CA SER A 255 23.57 -9.76 -26.28
C SER A 255 24.43 -10.40 -27.37
N HIS A 256 24.78 -9.64 -28.41
CA HIS A 256 25.56 -10.07 -29.57
C HIS A 256 26.97 -9.43 -29.60
N MET A 257 27.31 -8.61 -28.60
CA MET A 257 28.59 -7.92 -28.50
C MET A 257 29.44 -8.50 -27.35
N PRO A 258 30.77 -8.51 -27.47
CA PRO A 258 31.65 -8.73 -26.32
C PRO A 258 31.43 -7.66 -25.26
N GLU A 259 31.62 -8.01 -23.97
CA GLU A 259 31.34 -7.13 -22.84
C GLU A 259 32.10 -5.79 -22.94
N GLU A 260 33.40 -5.82 -23.26
CA GLU A 260 34.22 -4.60 -23.40
C GLU A 260 33.71 -3.67 -24.51
N GLU A 261 33.32 -4.23 -25.66
CA GLU A 261 32.76 -3.44 -26.77
C GLU A 261 31.39 -2.86 -26.42
N ALA A 262 30.54 -3.65 -25.76
CA ALA A 262 29.22 -3.20 -25.29
C ALA A 262 29.33 -2.10 -24.23
N MET A 263 30.31 -2.19 -23.33
CA MET A 263 30.62 -1.16 -22.34
C MET A 263 31.04 0.15 -23.02
N GLU A 264 31.91 0.10 -24.02
CA GLU A 264 32.35 1.30 -24.75
C GLU A 264 31.22 1.91 -25.58
N ASP A 265 30.41 1.09 -26.28
CA ASP A 265 29.23 1.55 -26.99
C ASP A 265 28.24 2.26 -26.04
N LEU A 266 27.95 1.67 -24.87
CA LEU A 266 27.04 2.26 -23.91
C LEU A 266 27.58 3.57 -23.32
N LYS A 267 28.91 3.67 -23.09
CA LYS A 267 29.55 4.93 -22.68
C LYS A 267 29.40 6.01 -23.76
N GLN A 268 29.63 5.68 -25.02
CA GLN A 268 29.48 6.65 -26.11
C GLN A 268 28.01 7.06 -26.30
N ARG A 269 27.08 6.11 -26.14
CA ARG A 269 25.64 6.39 -26.09
C ARG A 269 25.27 7.34 -24.96
N LEU A 270 25.86 7.17 -23.77
CA LEU A 270 25.66 8.08 -22.63
C LEU A 270 26.11 9.51 -22.95
N LYS A 271 27.31 9.68 -23.52
CA LYS A 271 27.82 11.00 -23.97
C LYS A 271 26.87 11.68 -24.95
N ASN A 272 26.30 10.92 -25.90
CA ASN A 272 25.33 11.44 -26.87
C ASN A 272 24.04 11.94 -26.19
N TYR A 273 23.57 11.27 -25.13
CA TYR A 273 22.42 11.75 -24.35
C TYR A 273 22.76 12.94 -23.46
N GLU A 274 23.95 12.96 -22.87
CA GLU A 274 24.43 14.08 -22.03
C GLU A 274 24.52 15.37 -22.84
N ALA A 275 25.04 15.31 -24.06
CA ALA A 275 25.13 16.48 -24.96
C ALA A 275 23.78 17.10 -25.32
N ALA A 276 22.69 16.32 -25.24
CA ALA A 276 21.33 16.76 -25.58
C ALA A 276 20.41 16.85 -24.35
N TYR A 277 20.94 16.71 -23.13
CA TYR A 277 20.14 16.66 -21.91
C TYR A 277 19.78 18.06 -21.42
N GLU A 278 18.48 18.29 -21.30
CA GLU A 278 17.88 19.48 -20.71
C GLU A 278 17.11 19.03 -19.46
N ALA A 279 17.70 19.25 -18.28
CA ALA A 279 17.06 18.94 -17.00
C ALA A 279 15.69 19.63 -16.89
N LEU A 280 14.77 19.08 -16.08
CA LEU A 280 13.53 19.79 -15.79
C LEU A 280 13.84 21.09 -15.06
N GLU A 281 13.13 22.16 -15.35
CA GLU A 281 13.29 23.45 -14.69
C GLU A 281 11.93 24.02 -14.24
N ASP A 282 11.95 24.98 -13.31
CA ASP A 282 10.72 25.55 -12.74
C ASP A 282 9.97 26.44 -13.73
N GLU A 283 10.62 26.88 -14.80
CA GLU A 283 10.02 27.64 -15.89
C GLU A 283 9.12 26.76 -16.78
N GLU A 284 9.23 25.44 -16.70
CA GLU A 284 8.34 24.53 -17.41
C GLU A 284 6.96 24.47 -16.73
N ASP A 285 5.90 24.69 -17.50
CA ASP A 285 4.51 24.48 -17.06
C ASP A 285 4.19 22.97 -16.97
N SER A 286 4.80 22.31 -15.99
CA SER A 286 4.74 20.86 -15.77
C SER A 286 4.78 20.54 -14.28
N SER A 287 3.98 19.56 -13.85
CA SER A 287 4.14 18.92 -12.54
C SER A 287 5.29 17.92 -12.59
N TYR A 288 6.19 17.95 -11.62
CA TYR A 288 7.33 17.05 -11.62
C TYR A 288 7.86 16.69 -10.23
N ILE A 289 8.57 15.56 -10.18
CA ILE A 289 9.36 15.08 -9.06
C ILE A 289 10.77 14.77 -9.58
N LYS A 290 11.80 15.37 -8.97
CA LYS A 290 13.20 15.03 -9.20
C LYS A 290 13.73 14.24 -8.01
N LEU A 291 14.21 13.04 -8.27
CA LEU A 291 14.87 12.18 -7.29
C LEU A 291 16.38 12.25 -7.51
N PHE A 292 17.11 12.68 -6.50
CA PHE A 292 18.57 12.75 -6.53
C PHE A 292 19.15 11.56 -5.74
N ASP A 293 20.03 10.81 -6.41
CA ASP A 293 20.75 9.65 -5.86
C ASP A 293 19.84 8.71 -5.06
N MET A 294 18.66 8.44 -5.63
CA MET A 294 17.58 7.59 -5.10
C MET A 294 16.97 7.99 -3.75
N GLN A 295 17.54 8.90 -2.96
CA GLN A 295 16.95 9.34 -1.68
C GLN A 295 17.63 10.56 -1.02
N SER A 296 18.76 11.03 -1.55
CA SER A 296 19.55 12.09 -0.87
C SER A 296 18.82 13.44 -0.85
N LYS A 297 17.97 13.68 -1.86
CA LYS A 297 17.22 14.92 -2.02
C LYS A 297 16.06 14.73 -2.99
N VAL A 298 14.93 15.38 -2.73
CA VAL A 298 13.76 15.40 -3.61
C VAL A 298 13.32 16.84 -3.88
N HIS A 299 13.10 17.17 -5.15
CA HIS A 299 12.43 18.40 -5.56
C HIS A 299 11.08 18.08 -6.19
N ALA A 300 10.01 18.73 -5.73
CA ALA A 300 8.67 18.51 -6.23
C ALA A 300 7.99 19.84 -6.56
N LYS A 301 7.40 19.93 -7.76
CA LYS A 301 6.60 21.08 -8.23
C LYS A 301 5.25 20.59 -8.72
N GLY A 302 4.16 21.26 -8.34
CA GLY A 302 2.82 20.92 -8.82
C GLY A 302 2.28 19.59 -8.29
N ILE A 303 2.84 19.08 -7.18
CA ILE A 303 2.50 17.77 -6.62
C ILE A 303 1.48 17.92 -5.48
N TYR A 304 0.25 17.48 -5.75
CA TYR A 304 -0.87 17.57 -4.81
C TYR A 304 -1.71 16.27 -4.83
N GLY A 305 -2.78 16.24 -4.03
CA GLY A 305 -3.74 15.14 -4.01
C GLY A 305 -3.10 13.79 -3.68
N HIS A 306 -3.49 12.76 -4.42
CA HIS A 306 -3.01 11.39 -4.21
C HIS A 306 -1.51 11.23 -4.49
N VAL A 307 -0.95 11.97 -5.44
CA VAL A 307 0.49 11.92 -5.75
C VAL A 307 1.31 12.39 -4.54
N ALA A 308 0.91 13.49 -3.90
CA ALA A 308 1.57 13.99 -2.70
C ALA A 308 1.37 13.09 -1.47
N LYS A 309 0.19 12.48 -1.33
CA LYS A 309 -0.16 11.67 -0.15
C LYS A 309 0.46 10.26 -0.17
N SER A 310 0.63 9.69 -1.35
CA SER A 310 0.91 8.26 -1.52
C SER A 310 2.15 7.99 -2.36
N ILE A 311 2.18 8.52 -3.58
CA ILE A 311 3.23 8.20 -4.56
C ILE A 311 4.58 8.80 -4.14
N LEU A 312 4.59 10.08 -3.75
CA LEU A 312 5.81 10.77 -3.35
C LEU A 312 6.45 10.16 -2.09
N PRO A 313 5.72 9.89 -0.97
CA PRO A 313 6.29 9.18 0.17
C PRO A 313 6.85 7.80 -0.17
N TYR A 314 6.16 7.04 -1.03
CA TYR A 314 6.67 5.75 -1.50
C TYR A 314 7.93 5.88 -2.35
N MET A 315 8.02 6.89 -3.23
CA MET A 315 9.25 7.14 -3.99
C MET A 315 10.44 7.49 -3.09
N MET A 316 10.18 8.17 -1.97
CA MET A 316 11.18 8.50 -0.96
C MET A 316 11.65 7.28 -0.14
N SER A 317 10.99 6.13 -0.25
CA SER A 317 11.41 4.89 0.40
C SER A 317 12.31 4.01 -0.48
N PHE A 318 12.66 4.43 -1.70
CA PHE A 318 13.46 3.60 -2.62
C PHE A 318 14.95 3.57 -2.31
N HIS A 319 15.48 2.38 -2.05
CA HIS A 319 16.91 2.13 -1.98
C HIS A 319 17.27 0.79 -2.63
N ILE A 320 18.57 0.53 -2.77
CA ILE A 320 19.11 -0.66 -3.45
C ILE A 320 19.74 -1.69 -2.49
N GLU A 321 19.76 -1.40 -1.18
CA GLU A 321 20.28 -2.34 -0.16
C GLU A 321 19.60 -3.70 -0.25
N HIS A 322 20.43 -4.74 -0.34
CA HIS A 322 20.01 -6.12 -0.31
C HIS A 322 19.81 -6.54 1.15
N ARG A 323 18.58 -6.95 1.50
CA ARG A 323 18.21 -7.26 2.90
C ARG A 323 17.06 -8.26 2.95
N PRO A 324 16.98 -9.08 4.02
CA PRO A 324 15.85 -9.98 4.20
C PRO A 324 14.66 -9.28 4.84
N ILE A 325 13.46 -9.58 4.32
CA ILE A 325 12.18 -9.26 4.94
C ILE A 325 11.51 -10.58 5.31
N TRP A 326 11.11 -10.73 6.57
CA TRP A 326 10.46 -11.92 7.09
C TRP A 326 9.01 -11.62 7.44
N LEU A 327 8.08 -12.37 6.84
CA LEU A 327 6.66 -12.36 7.21
C LEU A 327 6.35 -13.61 8.03
N VAL A 328 5.84 -13.42 9.24
CA VAL A 328 5.58 -14.50 10.20
C VAL A 328 4.18 -14.36 10.80
N ARG A 329 3.39 -15.44 10.82
CA ARG A 329 2.12 -15.47 11.54
C ARG A 329 2.36 -15.49 13.05
N ALA A 330 1.52 -14.79 13.80
CA ALA A 330 1.46 -14.94 15.25
C ALA A 330 1.36 -16.41 15.65
N GLY A 331 2.06 -16.78 16.72
CA GLY A 331 2.16 -18.15 17.22
C GLY A 331 0.82 -18.76 17.64
N HIS A 332 0.86 -20.06 17.90
CA HIS A 332 -0.32 -20.82 18.29
C HIS A 332 -0.86 -20.30 19.62
N CYS A 333 -2.18 -20.13 19.72
CA CYS A 333 -2.85 -19.67 20.96
C CYS A 333 -3.60 -20.82 21.62
N THR A 334 -3.95 -20.68 22.89
CA THR A 334 -4.61 -21.74 23.69
C THR A 334 -5.99 -22.15 23.18
N GLU A 335 -6.72 -21.22 22.56
CA GLU A 335 -8.11 -21.38 22.10
C GLU A 335 -8.21 -21.97 20.68
N VAL A 336 -7.06 -22.15 20.04
CA VAL A 336 -6.94 -22.67 18.68
C VAL A 336 -6.83 -24.20 18.76
N ARG A 337 -7.75 -24.95 18.12
CA ARG A 337 -7.70 -26.43 18.10
C ARG A 337 -6.40 -26.90 17.44
N ARG A 338 -5.82 -28.03 17.91
CA ARG A 338 -4.52 -28.56 17.44
C ARG A 338 -4.47 -28.93 15.95
N ASP A 339 -5.61 -29.03 15.26
CA ASP A 339 -5.63 -29.36 13.84
C ASP A 339 -5.27 -28.14 12.98
N PHE A 340 -3.98 -28.03 12.65
CA PHE A 340 -3.44 -26.97 11.81
C PHE A 340 -4.06 -26.91 10.40
N ARG A 341 -4.71 -27.97 9.91
CA ARG A 341 -5.30 -27.99 8.55
C ARG A 341 -6.61 -27.21 8.47
N THR A 342 -7.44 -27.27 9.51
CA THR A 342 -8.69 -26.50 9.59
C THR A 342 -8.44 -25.00 9.87
N LEU A 343 -7.33 -24.67 10.54
CA LEU A 343 -6.85 -23.30 10.82
C LEU A 343 -6.38 -22.48 9.62
N ILE A 344 -6.06 -23.13 8.51
CA ILE A 344 -5.68 -22.44 7.28
C ILE A 344 -6.93 -21.76 6.68
N LYS A 345 -8.13 -22.29 6.95
CA LYS A 345 -9.40 -21.78 6.42
C LYS A 345 -10.20 -20.93 7.41
N ASP A 346 -10.07 -21.16 8.73
CA ASP A 346 -10.83 -20.42 9.76
C ASP A 346 -9.93 -19.61 10.72
N PRO A 347 -9.41 -18.45 10.30
CA PRO A 347 -8.47 -17.66 11.09
C PRO A 347 -9.07 -16.90 12.29
N CYS A 348 -10.35 -17.08 12.60
CA CYS A 348 -11.11 -16.20 13.49
C CYS A 348 -11.54 -16.80 14.84
N ILE A 349 -11.05 -17.99 15.22
CA ILE A 349 -11.48 -18.63 16.47
C ILE A 349 -10.76 -18.04 17.71
N ALA A 350 -9.56 -17.46 17.55
CA ALA A 350 -8.82 -16.92 18.68
C ALA A 350 -9.39 -15.55 19.13
N PRO A 351 -9.76 -15.35 20.41
CA PRO A 351 -10.20 -14.04 20.90
C PRO A 351 -9.07 -13.00 20.79
N ARG A 352 -9.44 -11.70 20.79
CA ARG A 352 -8.45 -10.60 20.72
C ARG A 352 -7.47 -10.62 21.90
N SER A 353 -7.88 -11.15 23.06
CA SER A 353 -7.09 -11.31 24.28
C SER A 353 -6.27 -12.60 24.34
N ALA A 354 -6.31 -13.45 23.31
CA ALA A 354 -5.61 -14.73 23.29
C ALA A 354 -4.08 -14.55 23.39
N SER A 355 -3.49 -15.28 24.34
CA SER A 355 -2.04 -15.43 24.50
C SER A 355 -1.55 -16.74 23.87
N LEU A 356 -0.23 -16.86 23.75
CA LEU A 356 0.39 -18.04 23.18
C LEU A 356 0.15 -19.29 24.03
N SER A 357 -0.08 -20.42 23.37
CA SER A 357 0.00 -21.74 23.99
C SER A 357 1.45 -22.16 24.21
N PRO A 358 1.74 -23.24 24.95
CA PRO A 358 3.10 -23.77 25.07
C PRO A 358 3.77 -24.07 23.71
N LEU A 359 2.98 -24.52 22.72
CA LEU A 359 3.46 -24.69 21.34
C LEU A 359 3.80 -23.35 20.67
N GLY A 360 2.99 -22.32 20.93
CA GLY A 360 3.25 -20.95 20.48
C GLY A 360 4.51 -20.36 21.10
N VAL A 361 4.74 -20.57 22.40
CA VAL A 361 5.96 -20.14 23.09
C VAL A 361 7.20 -20.85 22.54
N GLY A 362 7.12 -22.17 22.32
CA GLY A 362 8.20 -22.92 21.67
C GLY A 362 8.50 -22.40 20.26
N PHE A 363 7.47 -22.01 19.51
CA PHE A 363 7.63 -21.35 18.22
C PHE A 363 8.27 -19.95 18.34
N ALA A 364 7.86 -19.13 19.31
CA ALA A 364 8.44 -17.82 19.56
C ALA A 364 9.96 -17.89 19.83
N TYR A 365 10.41 -18.90 20.58
CA TYR A 365 11.84 -19.17 20.77
C TYR A 365 12.56 -19.45 19.44
N ARG A 366 11.98 -20.31 18.59
CA ARG A 366 12.53 -20.62 17.26
C ARG A 366 12.54 -19.41 16.34
N VAL A 367 11.57 -18.49 16.43
CA VAL A 367 11.57 -17.21 15.70
C VAL A 367 12.75 -16.34 16.13
N GLY A 368 13.04 -16.25 17.43
CA GLY A 368 14.21 -15.53 17.94
C GLY A 368 15.53 -16.06 17.38
N GLU A 369 15.72 -17.38 17.44
CA GLU A 369 16.89 -18.05 16.88
C GLU A 369 16.98 -17.90 15.35
N PHE A 370 15.85 -18.04 14.66
CA PHE A 370 15.77 -17.85 13.21
C PHE A 370 16.23 -16.45 12.81
N VAL A 371 15.70 -15.39 13.42
CA VAL A 371 16.07 -14.01 13.10
C VAL A 371 17.56 -13.78 13.31
N LYS A 372 18.10 -14.25 14.44
CA LYS A 372 19.53 -14.14 14.75
C LYS A 372 20.39 -14.84 13.69
N GLN A 373 20.08 -16.10 13.37
CA GLN A 373 20.84 -16.89 12.40
C GLN A 373 20.77 -16.27 10.99
N ARG A 374 19.59 -15.86 10.54
CA ARG A 374 19.41 -15.27 9.20
C ARG A 374 20.04 -13.89 9.09
N THR A 375 20.02 -13.09 10.16
CA THR A 375 20.72 -11.80 10.21
C THR A 375 22.22 -12.00 10.07
N ASN A 376 22.80 -13.00 10.75
CA ASN A 376 24.23 -13.33 10.61
C ASN A 376 24.58 -13.75 9.18
N VAL A 377 23.78 -14.63 8.57
CA VAL A 377 24.00 -15.06 7.18
C VAL A 377 23.91 -13.87 6.21
N TRP A 378 22.98 -12.94 6.43
CA TRP A 378 22.90 -11.72 5.64
C TRP A 378 24.16 -10.86 5.80
N MET A 379 24.60 -10.59 7.05
CA MET A 379 25.82 -9.81 7.29
C MET A 379 27.05 -10.45 6.64
N GLU A 380 27.19 -11.77 6.74
CA GLU A 380 28.29 -12.52 6.10
C GLU A 380 28.25 -12.38 4.56
N ASN A 381 27.07 -12.51 3.95
CA ASN A 381 26.91 -12.41 2.49
C ASN A 381 27.19 -10.99 1.96
N GLU A 382 26.80 -9.96 2.71
CA GLU A 382 27.06 -8.56 2.35
C GLU A 382 28.47 -8.09 2.76
N GLY A 383 29.24 -8.93 3.47
CA GLY A 383 30.55 -8.55 4.01
C GLY A 383 30.48 -7.47 5.09
N ILE A 384 29.34 -7.35 5.78
CA ILE A 384 29.09 -6.36 6.82
C ILE A 384 29.66 -6.86 8.16
N THR A 385 30.45 -6.01 8.80
CA THR A 385 31.01 -6.25 10.13
C THR A 385 30.32 -5.39 11.18
N LEU A 386 30.57 -5.66 12.45
CA LEU A 386 30.04 -4.81 13.54
C LEU A 386 30.63 -3.39 13.52
N GLU A 387 31.79 -3.20 12.90
CA GLU A 387 32.44 -1.88 12.77
C GLU A 387 31.69 -0.97 11.78
N ASP A 388 30.96 -1.57 10.83
CA ASP A 388 30.14 -0.85 9.84
C ASP A 388 28.83 -0.28 10.44
N ASN A 389 28.58 -0.53 11.73
CA ASN A 389 27.37 -0.12 12.45
C ASN A 389 26.09 -0.49 11.65
N PRO A 390 25.84 -1.80 11.41
CA PRO A 390 24.75 -2.26 10.57
C PRO A 390 23.40 -1.74 11.05
N THR A 391 22.51 -1.48 10.09
CA THR A 391 21.13 -1.13 10.43
C THR A 391 20.48 -2.30 11.19
N GLU A 392 20.04 -2.03 12.42
CA GLU A 392 19.42 -3.05 13.26
C GLU A 392 18.13 -3.61 12.63
N CYS A 393 17.77 -4.84 13.00
CA CYS A 393 16.52 -5.46 12.57
C CYS A 393 15.30 -4.65 13.03
N LEU A 394 14.41 -4.28 12.11
CA LEU A 394 13.14 -3.65 12.44
C LEU A 394 12.08 -4.74 12.67
N THR A 395 11.63 -4.89 13.91
CA THR A 395 10.57 -5.84 14.29
C THR A 395 9.23 -5.11 14.43
N MET A 396 8.29 -5.39 13.54
CA MET A 396 6.95 -4.81 13.52
C MET A 396 5.91 -5.86 13.90
N THR A 397 5.04 -5.55 14.87
CA THR A 397 3.95 -6.45 15.27
C THR A 397 2.60 -5.77 15.22
N SER A 398 1.53 -6.57 15.11
CA SER A 398 0.19 -6.10 15.49
C SER A 398 0.13 -5.76 16.99
N THR A 399 -0.98 -5.14 17.44
CA THR A 399 -1.18 -4.84 18.88
C THR A 399 -1.79 -6.01 19.66
N LEU A 400 -2.06 -7.15 19.02
CA LEU A 400 -2.67 -8.30 19.69
C LEU A 400 -1.62 -9.10 20.48
N PRO A 401 -1.93 -9.57 21.72
CA PRO A 401 -0.96 -10.21 22.62
C PRO A 401 -0.16 -11.33 21.96
N ARG A 402 -0.83 -12.27 21.29
CA ARG A 402 -0.18 -13.36 20.55
C ARG A 402 0.92 -12.92 19.57
N ALA A 403 0.77 -11.78 18.89
CA ALA A 403 1.80 -11.30 17.95
C ALA A 403 2.98 -10.69 18.69
N VAL A 404 2.70 -9.92 19.74
CA VAL A 404 3.71 -9.30 20.62
C VAL A 404 4.52 -10.36 21.35
N GLU A 405 3.86 -11.39 21.89
CA GLU A 405 4.49 -12.51 22.58
C GLU A 405 5.35 -13.38 21.64
N THR A 406 4.98 -13.47 20.35
CA THR A 406 5.74 -14.26 19.35
C THR A 406 7.15 -13.73 19.12
N VAL A 407 7.36 -12.43 19.31
CA VAL A 407 8.69 -11.80 19.18
C VAL A 407 9.41 -11.62 20.51
N SER A 408 8.91 -12.20 21.60
CA SER A 408 9.49 -12.05 22.94
C SER A 408 10.99 -12.40 22.99
N PHE A 409 11.40 -13.44 22.27
CA PHE A 409 12.78 -13.94 22.21
C PHE A 409 13.65 -13.29 21.11
N VAL A 410 13.13 -12.32 20.35
CA VAL A 410 13.91 -11.60 19.33
C VAL A 410 14.77 -10.54 20.02
N SER A 411 15.98 -10.89 20.43
CA SER A 411 16.82 -10.06 21.31
C SER A 411 17.42 -8.81 20.66
N GLN A 412 17.36 -8.68 19.33
CA GLN A 412 18.03 -7.62 18.58
C GLN A 412 17.04 -6.68 17.88
N GLY A 413 17.38 -5.39 17.89
CA GLY A 413 16.77 -4.37 17.04
C GLY A 413 15.53 -3.67 17.57
N LYS A 414 15.05 -2.71 16.78
CA LYS A 414 13.93 -1.82 17.13
C LYS A 414 12.60 -2.56 17.02
N ARG A 415 11.79 -2.50 18.07
CA ARG A 415 10.44 -3.07 18.09
C ARG A 415 9.37 -1.99 17.95
N MET A 416 8.39 -2.24 17.10
CA MET A 416 7.23 -1.36 16.87
C MET A 416 5.94 -2.18 16.94
N GLN A 417 5.00 -1.73 17.77
CA GLN A 417 3.65 -2.29 17.83
C GLN A 417 2.69 -1.34 17.14
N ILE A 418 2.00 -1.80 16.11
CA ILE A 418 1.22 -0.91 15.23
C ILE A 418 -0.17 -1.51 15.02
N ALA A 419 -1.22 -0.74 15.34
CA ALA A 419 -2.61 -1.17 15.15
C ALA A 419 -2.92 -1.44 13.67
N THR A 420 -2.22 -0.77 12.76
CA THR A 420 -2.23 -1.01 11.31
C THR A 420 -1.88 -2.44 10.92
N LEU A 421 -1.18 -3.20 11.77
CA LEU A 421 -0.89 -4.61 11.56
C LEU A 421 -1.92 -5.57 12.20
N ASN A 422 -3.02 -5.06 12.77
CA ASN A 422 -4.12 -5.90 13.26
C ASN A 422 -4.80 -6.66 12.10
N PRO A 423 -5.41 -7.83 12.38
CA PRO A 423 -6.12 -8.61 11.36
C PRO A 423 -7.24 -7.79 10.72
N LEU A 424 -7.76 -8.29 9.61
CA LEU A 424 -8.96 -7.73 8.97
C LEU A 424 -10.09 -7.67 10.01
N ASP A 425 -10.69 -6.49 10.20
CA ASP A 425 -11.84 -6.40 11.09
C ASP A 425 -13.07 -6.98 10.40
N LYS A 426 -13.60 -8.07 10.95
CA LYS A 426 -14.80 -8.73 10.44
C LYS A 426 -16.09 -8.22 11.08
N GLY A 427 -16.01 -7.23 11.98
CA GLY A 427 -17.16 -6.63 12.65
C GLY A 427 -18.03 -7.67 13.32
N GLU A 428 -19.31 -7.71 12.97
CA GLU A 428 -20.30 -8.65 13.52
C GLU A 428 -19.99 -10.11 13.18
N CYS A 429 -19.25 -10.37 12.10
CA CYS A 429 -18.84 -11.71 11.69
C CYS A 429 -17.60 -12.23 12.45
N TYR A 430 -17.11 -11.48 13.45
CA TYR A 430 -15.98 -11.92 14.27
C TYR A 430 -16.32 -13.21 15.04
N GLY A 431 -15.45 -14.22 14.97
CA GLY A 431 -15.66 -15.51 15.62
C GLY A 431 -16.53 -16.50 14.85
N MET A 432 -17.10 -16.10 13.71
CA MET A 432 -17.90 -16.98 12.85
C MET A 432 -17.06 -17.70 11.80
N THR A 433 -17.44 -18.93 11.45
CA THR A 433 -16.96 -19.62 10.24
C THR A 433 -17.72 -19.13 9.01
N MET A 434 -17.19 -19.42 7.81
CA MET A 434 -17.90 -19.07 6.56
C MET A 434 -19.27 -19.75 6.45
N SER A 435 -19.40 -21.00 6.89
CA SER A 435 -20.70 -21.70 6.91
C SER A 435 -21.68 -21.04 7.89
N GLN A 436 -21.21 -20.61 9.07
CA GLN A 436 -22.05 -19.88 10.03
C GLN A 436 -22.48 -18.52 9.48
N MET A 437 -21.60 -17.81 8.77
CA MET A 437 -21.93 -16.55 8.10
C MET A 437 -22.99 -16.77 7.01
N GLN A 438 -22.89 -17.86 6.24
CA GLN A 438 -23.87 -18.22 5.21
C GLN A 438 -25.26 -18.48 5.81
N GLU A 439 -25.33 -19.15 6.96
CA GLU A 439 -26.59 -19.47 7.64
C GLU A 439 -27.20 -18.26 8.37
N GLN A 440 -26.38 -17.50 9.10
CA GLN A 440 -26.85 -16.41 9.98
C GLN A 440 -26.98 -15.06 9.25
N MET A 441 -26.17 -14.84 8.21
CA MET A 441 -26.11 -13.58 7.45
C MET A 441 -25.99 -13.85 5.93
N PRO A 442 -26.98 -14.52 5.31
CA PRO A 442 -26.90 -14.98 3.92
C PRO A 442 -26.67 -13.86 2.90
N GLU A 443 -27.24 -12.68 3.13
CA GLU A 443 -27.04 -11.52 2.25
C GLU A 443 -25.59 -11.02 2.28
N ALA A 444 -25.00 -10.92 3.48
CA ALA A 444 -23.60 -10.53 3.64
C ALA A 444 -22.66 -11.56 3.02
N TYR A 445 -22.96 -12.86 3.19
CA TYR A 445 -22.20 -13.94 2.58
C TYR A 445 -22.25 -13.87 1.05
N ALA A 446 -23.44 -13.74 0.46
CA ALA A 446 -23.61 -13.64 -0.99
C ALA A 446 -22.91 -12.40 -1.58
N ALA A 447 -22.92 -11.28 -0.87
CA ALA A 447 -22.17 -10.08 -1.26
C ALA A 447 -20.66 -10.34 -1.23
N PHE A 448 -20.15 -10.96 -0.16
CA PHE A 448 -18.73 -11.28 -0.01
C PHE A 448 -18.26 -12.29 -1.08
N GLU A 449 -19.03 -13.34 -1.33
CA GLU A 449 -18.72 -14.34 -2.37
C GLU A 449 -18.63 -13.71 -3.77
N LYS A 450 -19.48 -12.71 -4.05
CA LYS A 450 -19.50 -12.00 -5.34
C LYS A 450 -18.26 -11.10 -5.55
N ASP A 451 -17.83 -10.39 -4.52
CA ASP A 451 -16.65 -9.50 -4.58
C ASP A 451 -15.94 -9.45 -3.21
N PRO A 452 -15.05 -10.42 -2.91
CA PRO A 452 -14.35 -10.48 -1.62
C PRO A 452 -13.44 -9.27 -1.38
N TRP A 453 -12.99 -8.63 -2.46
CA TRP A 453 -12.03 -7.53 -2.40
C TRP A 453 -12.67 -6.25 -1.88
N ARG A 454 -13.85 -5.88 -2.41
CA ARG A 454 -14.52 -4.62 -2.11
C ARG A 454 -15.61 -4.72 -1.05
N THR A 455 -16.16 -5.91 -0.82
CA THR A 455 -17.26 -6.08 0.13
C THR A 455 -16.74 -5.91 1.55
N ARG A 456 -17.31 -4.94 2.27
CA ARG A 456 -17.05 -4.76 3.70
C ARG A 456 -17.85 -5.78 4.51
N PHE A 457 -17.21 -6.37 5.51
CA PHE A 457 -17.95 -7.11 6.53
C PHE A 457 -18.89 -6.15 7.30
N PRO A 458 -20.08 -6.59 7.74
CA PRO A 458 -20.98 -5.79 8.56
C PRO A 458 -20.27 -5.26 9.80
N GLY A 459 -20.18 -3.92 9.94
CA GLY A 459 -19.45 -3.27 11.03
C GLY A 459 -17.93 -3.40 10.98
N GLY A 460 -17.35 -3.88 9.87
CA GLY A 460 -15.92 -4.16 9.71
C GLY A 460 -15.28 -3.51 8.47
N GLU A 461 -14.20 -4.13 8.01
CA GLU A 461 -13.37 -3.72 6.88
C GLU A 461 -13.59 -4.62 5.66
N SER A 462 -13.22 -4.15 4.47
CA SER A 462 -12.96 -4.99 3.30
C SER A 462 -11.45 -5.26 3.15
N TYR A 463 -11.05 -6.18 2.27
CA TYR A 463 -9.63 -6.33 1.92
C TYR A 463 -9.05 -5.06 1.29
N GLN A 464 -9.86 -4.28 0.56
CA GLN A 464 -9.47 -2.97 0.05
C GLN A 464 -9.16 -1.97 1.18
N ASP A 465 -10.00 -1.92 2.23
CA ASP A 465 -9.75 -1.06 3.39
C ASP A 465 -8.47 -1.48 4.15
N LEU A 466 -8.28 -2.79 4.30
CA LEU A 466 -7.07 -3.35 4.91
C LEU A 466 -5.81 -2.96 4.13
N MET A 467 -5.82 -3.05 2.80
CA MET A 467 -4.71 -2.59 1.95
C MET A 467 -4.43 -1.09 2.13
N LEU A 468 -5.46 -0.24 2.11
CA LEU A 468 -5.30 1.19 2.30
C LEU A 468 -4.69 1.52 3.66
N ARG A 469 -5.09 0.78 4.70
CA ARG A 469 -4.52 0.91 6.04
C ARG A 469 -3.07 0.45 6.08
N LEU A 470 -2.69 -0.60 5.34
CA LEU A 470 -1.33 -1.17 5.32
C LEU A 470 -0.30 -0.39 4.52
N GLU A 471 -0.72 0.58 3.69
CA GLU A 471 0.19 1.39 2.88
C GLU A 471 1.36 2.02 3.67
N PRO A 472 1.16 2.69 4.82
CA PRO A 472 2.27 3.25 5.60
C PRO A 472 3.24 2.17 6.10
N VAL A 473 2.73 0.99 6.48
CA VAL A 473 3.56 -0.14 6.91
C VAL A 473 4.42 -0.65 5.75
N LEU A 474 3.85 -0.72 4.54
CA LEU A 474 4.62 -1.10 3.36
C LEU A 474 5.75 -0.09 3.08
N ILE A 475 5.46 1.20 3.22
CA ILE A 475 6.46 2.27 3.05
C ILE A 475 7.56 2.14 4.11
N ASP A 476 7.22 1.90 5.38
CA ASP A 476 8.20 1.68 6.46
C ASP A 476 9.11 0.47 6.16
N ILE A 477 8.53 -0.63 5.66
CA ILE A 477 9.30 -1.82 5.27
C ILE A 477 10.25 -1.50 4.10
N GLU A 478 9.75 -0.82 3.07
CA GLU A 478 10.55 -0.43 1.91
C GLU A 478 11.63 0.59 2.26
N GLN A 479 11.41 1.47 3.24
CA GLN A 479 12.35 2.50 3.67
C GLN A 479 13.48 1.96 4.55
N HIS A 480 13.20 0.93 5.36
CA HIS A 480 14.18 0.39 6.30
C HIS A 480 15.30 -0.33 5.53
N THR A 481 16.56 0.04 5.76
CA THR A 481 17.72 -0.48 5.01
C THR A 481 18.28 -1.81 5.53
N GLY A 482 17.91 -2.20 6.76
CA GLY A 482 18.34 -3.47 7.37
C GLY A 482 17.27 -4.57 7.32
N PRO A 483 17.49 -5.71 8.00
CA PRO A 483 16.50 -6.76 8.12
C PRO A 483 15.17 -6.27 8.69
N VAL A 484 14.05 -6.82 8.20
CA VAL A 484 12.70 -6.49 8.71
C VAL A 484 11.97 -7.76 9.09
N LEU A 485 11.42 -7.82 10.31
CA LEU A 485 10.52 -8.89 10.77
C LEU A 485 9.12 -8.32 10.96
N VAL A 486 8.13 -8.85 10.24
CA VAL A 486 6.71 -8.52 10.43
C VAL A 486 5.97 -9.71 11.03
N VAL A 487 5.45 -9.55 12.25
CA VAL A 487 4.62 -10.55 12.93
C VAL A 487 3.17 -10.10 13.03
N SER A 488 2.29 -10.76 12.27
CA SER A 488 0.89 -10.38 12.17
C SER A 488 -0.01 -11.62 11.91
N HIS A 489 -1.14 -11.44 11.24
CA HIS A 489 -2.21 -12.41 11.07
C HIS A 489 -2.43 -12.69 9.59
N ILE A 490 -3.14 -13.77 9.28
CA ILE A 490 -3.22 -14.28 7.89
C ILE A 490 -3.66 -13.22 6.89
N SER A 491 -4.77 -12.52 7.11
CA SER A 491 -5.33 -11.55 6.16
C SER A 491 -4.39 -10.37 5.92
N THR A 492 -3.76 -9.87 6.99
CA THR A 492 -2.82 -8.76 6.94
C THR A 492 -1.54 -9.14 6.21
N LEU A 493 -0.99 -10.31 6.53
CA LEU A 493 0.20 -10.81 5.87
C LEU A 493 -0.08 -11.17 4.41
N GLN A 494 -1.27 -11.69 4.07
CA GLN A 494 -1.68 -11.97 2.70
C GLN A 494 -1.65 -10.71 1.83
N VAL A 495 -2.20 -9.62 2.34
CA VAL A 495 -2.18 -8.32 1.65
C VAL A 495 -0.76 -7.77 1.53
N LEU A 496 0.08 -7.82 2.56
CA LEU A 496 1.49 -7.42 2.42
C LEU A 496 2.25 -8.33 1.46
N TYR A 497 1.98 -9.62 1.51
CA TYR A 497 2.72 -10.61 0.75
C TYR A 497 2.42 -10.55 -0.75
N SER A 498 1.19 -10.19 -1.15
CA SER A 498 0.85 -9.98 -2.55
C SER A 498 1.67 -8.87 -3.19
N TYR A 499 2.01 -7.80 -2.44
CA TYR A 499 2.93 -6.77 -2.91
C TYR A 499 4.27 -7.37 -3.30
N PHE A 500 4.88 -8.20 -2.44
CA PHE A 500 6.19 -8.78 -2.71
C PHE A 500 6.17 -9.79 -3.86
N LEU A 501 5.09 -10.56 -3.98
CA LEU A 501 4.91 -11.49 -5.10
C LEU A 501 4.57 -10.82 -6.45
N GLY A 502 4.04 -9.59 -6.43
CA GLY A 502 3.58 -8.93 -7.65
C GLY A 502 2.37 -9.60 -8.30
N VAL A 503 1.58 -10.34 -7.51
CA VAL A 503 0.31 -10.95 -7.94
C VAL A 503 -0.81 -9.91 -7.84
N PRO A 504 -1.93 -10.08 -8.59
CA PRO A 504 -3.11 -9.25 -8.43
C PRO A 504 -3.54 -9.15 -6.95
N ILE A 505 -3.86 -7.95 -6.49
CA ILE A 505 -4.20 -7.73 -5.07
C ILE A 505 -5.51 -8.42 -4.71
N GLU A 506 -6.42 -8.54 -5.68
CA GLU A 506 -7.70 -9.21 -5.56
C GLU A 506 -7.54 -10.71 -5.24
N SER A 507 -6.44 -11.34 -5.64
CA SER A 507 -6.12 -12.74 -5.29
C SER A 507 -5.32 -12.88 -3.99
N SER A 508 -5.12 -11.80 -3.23
CA SER A 508 -4.41 -11.87 -1.94
C SER A 508 -5.05 -12.83 -0.93
N PRO A 509 -6.39 -13.00 -0.81
CA PRO A 509 -6.98 -13.94 0.14
C PRO A 509 -6.61 -15.40 -0.11
N ASP A 510 -6.19 -15.75 -1.34
CA ASP A 510 -5.82 -17.11 -1.73
C ASP A 510 -4.36 -17.45 -1.41
N LEU A 511 -3.56 -16.45 -1.01
CA LEU A 511 -2.14 -16.66 -0.73
C LEU A 511 -1.95 -17.49 0.53
N GLU A 512 -1.23 -18.61 0.40
CA GLU A 512 -0.91 -19.45 1.52
C GLU A 512 0.18 -18.81 2.40
N ILE A 513 -0.15 -18.66 3.68
CA ILE A 513 0.81 -18.25 4.71
C ILE A 513 0.83 -19.34 5.79
N PRO A 514 1.80 -20.28 5.69
CA PRO A 514 1.86 -21.43 6.58
C PRO A 514 2.03 -21.02 8.04
N PHE A 515 1.35 -21.75 8.92
CA PHE A 515 1.50 -21.56 10.36
C PHE A 515 2.86 -22.07 10.83
N HIS A 516 3.45 -21.41 11.83
CA HIS A 516 4.78 -21.73 12.38
C HIS A 516 5.88 -21.79 11.32
N SER A 517 5.84 -20.86 10.36
CA SER A 517 6.85 -20.73 9.32
C SER A 517 7.24 -19.27 9.13
N GLY A 518 8.47 -19.05 8.67
CA GLY A 518 8.96 -17.74 8.23
C GLY A 518 9.00 -17.68 6.71
N LEU A 519 8.31 -16.69 6.14
CA LEU A 519 8.44 -16.36 4.72
C LEU A 519 9.54 -15.32 4.57
N GLU A 520 10.68 -15.72 4.03
CA GLU A 520 11.79 -14.83 3.73
C GLU A 520 11.66 -14.30 2.31
N LEU A 521 11.82 -12.98 2.18
CA LEU A 521 11.74 -12.23 0.94
C LEU A 521 13.02 -11.41 0.82
N VAL A 522 13.78 -11.66 -0.24
CA VAL A 522 15.05 -10.98 -0.50
C VAL A 522 14.99 -10.29 -1.87
N PRO A 523 15.35 -9.00 -1.99
CA PRO A 523 15.36 -8.31 -3.27
C PRO A 523 16.21 -9.05 -4.30
N SER A 524 15.71 -9.19 -5.52
CA SER A 524 16.44 -9.77 -6.65
C SER A 524 16.26 -8.90 -7.89
N GLN A 525 17.01 -9.20 -8.96
CA GLN A 525 16.99 -8.38 -10.20
C GLN A 525 15.59 -8.23 -10.81
N ASP A 526 14.77 -9.28 -10.74
CA ASP A 526 13.41 -9.33 -11.30
C ASP A 526 12.30 -9.17 -10.27
N GLY A 527 12.63 -8.92 -9.00
CA GLY A 527 11.65 -8.73 -7.94
C GLY A 527 12.15 -9.23 -6.60
N TRP A 528 11.64 -10.38 -6.15
CA TRP A 528 11.91 -10.92 -4.83
C TRP A 528 12.12 -12.43 -4.90
N THR A 529 13.21 -12.90 -4.29
CA THR A 529 13.41 -14.32 -3.99
C THR A 529 12.60 -14.67 -2.75
N LYS A 530 11.82 -15.76 -2.84
CA LYS A 530 10.99 -16.27 -1.75
C LYS A 530 11.58 -17.57 -1.21
N THR A 531 11.74 -17.67 0.10
CA THR A 531 12.07 -18.92 0.78
C THR A 531 11.13 -19.14 1.97
N VAL A 532 10.70 -20.38 2.18
CA VAL A 532 9.82 -20.75 3.30
C VAL A 532 10.61 -21.60 4.29
N PHE A 533 10.74 -21.11 5.51
CA PHE A 533 11.39 -21.83 6.60
C PHE A 533 10.32 -22.42 7.52
N ASN A 534 10.20 -23.74 7.53
CA ASN A 534 9.30 -24.44 8.43
C ASN A 534 9.94 -24.52 9.83
N MET A 535 9.25 -23.97 10.82
CA MET A 535 9.65 -23.97 12.22
C MET A 535 8.63 -24.74 13.08
N ARG A 536 7.94 -25.74 12.51
CA ARG A 536 7.15 -26.71 13.26
C ARG A 536 8.09 -27.71 13.92
N ALA A 537 7.75 -28.13 15.14
CA ALA A 537 8.45 -29.17 15.88
C ALA A 537 8.04 -30.55 15.36
#